data_AF-A0A0G2HTZ4-F1
#
_entry.id   AF-A0A0G2HTZ4-F1
#
_cell.length_a   1.000
_cell.length_b   1.000
_cell.length_c   1.000
_cell.angle_alpha   90.00
_cell.angle_beta   90.00
_cell.angle_gamma   90.00
#
_symmetry.space_group_name_H-M   'P 1'
#
loop_
_entity.id
_entity.type
_entity.pdbx_description
1 polymer ?
#
loop_
_entity_poly.entity_id
_entity_poly.type
_entity_poly.pdbx_seq_one_letter_code
_entity_poly.pdbx_strand_id
1 'polypeptide(L)'
;MSRPQFTIPPEFQADLKYVEPLDTREDEEIISSLDAFTPVESEKNIWAYWHSGIKSMPGWCKRNVVNWSRLCGPSWTIRVLDNIPDSPNHVLKYIPADMLPETFVKRTMEGPYTGKHAADFLRGASLYLHGGVYMDVGILLVRSLDRICWATLADDSSPRNVAVPHMYNVFLANHFVASRKGDPFIKRWHELFIHLWANRTSHTGIGSDPLLEFAINKDYSGANANGYKFDFAVEPITVYEYLAQVACWARLCKLEDAGDGFSCADYAVDHILWYNSLNENWPAETVVGFGGQNVFNTLCTRLDADPESEEYKAAYKVVWRALTRSCMQKVSRSKQLTKTPALGYLWDENDSADC
;
A
#
# COMPACT_ATOMS: atom_id res chain seq x y z
N MET A 1 -5.22 -2.08 31.77
CA MET A 1 -3.77 -2.09 32.03
C MET A 1 -3.19 -0.83 31.41
N SER A 2 -2.31 -0.10 32.09
CA SER A 2 -1.60 1.03 31.46
C SER A 2 -0.75 0.49 30.31
N ARG A 3 -0.91 1.04 29.10
CA ARG A 3 -0.07 0.65 27.96
C ARG A 3 1.39 0.98 28.29
N PRO A 4 2.34 0.08 28.02
CA PRO A 4 3.75 0.36 28.29
C PRO A 4 4.17 1.60 27.50
N GLN A 5 4.70 2.60 28.20
CA GLN A 5 5.28 3.77 27.57
C GLN A 5 6.77 3.49 27.35
N PHE A 6 7.15 3.28 26.10
CA PHE A 6 8.54 3.08 25.73
C PHE A 6 9.30 4.42 25.80
N THR A 7 10.45 4.42 26.48
CA THR A 7 11.33 5.58 26.55
C THR A 7 12.06 5.77 25.23
N ILE A 8 12.07 7.00 24.70
CA ILE A 8 12.88 7.36 23.54
C ILE A 8 14.34 7.50 24.00
N PRO A 9 15.28 6.71 23.44
CA PRO A 9 16.70 6.79 23.74
C PRO A 9 17.26 8.21 23.51
N PRO A 10 18.21 8.69 24.33
CA PRO A 10 18.73 10.04 24.25
C PRO A 10 19.17 10.47 22.84
N GLU A 11 19.75 9.56 22.07
CA GLU A 11 20.21 9.81 20.70
C GLU A 11 19.09 10.09 19.68
N PHE A 12 17.83 9.73 19.99
CA PHE A 12 16.67 9.92 19.11
C PHE A 12 15.69 10.99 19.61
N GLN A 13 15.92 11.58 20.79
CA GLN A 13 15.02 12.59 21.36
C GLN A 13 14.93 13.89 20.52
N ALA A 14 15.93 14.16 19.68
CA ALA A 14 15.88 15.29 18.75
C ALA A 14 15.01 15.01 17.51
N ASP A 15 14.90 13.75 17.10
CA ASP A 15 14.17 13.32 15.90
C ASP A 15 12.73 12.89 16.21
N LEU A 16 12.47 12.43 17.45
CA LEU A 16 11.21 11.84 17.86
C LEU A 16 10.62 12.54 19.09
N LYS A 17 9.30 12.62 19.10
CA LYS A 17 8.53 12.93 20.30
C LYS A 17 7.39 11.95 20.43
N TYR A 18 7.06 11.64 21.67
CA TYR A 18 5.83 10.91 21.97
C TYR A 18 4.62 11.76 21.61
N VAL A 19 3.58 11.11 21.07
CA VAL A 19 2.28 11.71 20.80
C VAL A 19 1.20 10.77 21.31
N GLU A 20 0.17 11.35 21.92
CA GLU A 20 -1.02 10.60 22.31
C GLU A 20 -1.80 10.14 21.06
N PRO A 21 -2.47 8.99 21.09
CA PRO A 21 -3.32 8.56 20.00
C PRO A 21 -4.51 9.52 19.83
N LEU A 22 -4.82 9.87 18.59
CA LEU A 22 -5.97 10.71 18.24
C LEU A 22 -7.31 9.97 18.35
N ASP A 23 -7.26 8.65 18.49
CA ASP A 23 -8.42 7.78 18.73
C ASP A 23 -8.12 6.89 19.94
N THR A 24 -8.81 7.16 21.05
CA THR A 24 -8.59 6.49 22.34
C THR A 24 -9.48 5.26 22.53
N ARG A 25 -10.33 4.92 21.56
CA ARG A 25 -11.21 3.76 21.63
C ARG A 25 -10.40 2.46 21.67
N GLU A 26 -11.04 1.43 22.23
CA GLU A 26 -10.49 0.08 22.22
C GLU A 26 -10.47 -0.50 20.80
N ASP A 27 -9.56 -1.44 20.54
CA ASP A 27 -9.36 -2.03 19.21
C ASP A 27 -10.68 -2.58 18.62
N GLU A 28 -11.47 -3.29 19.43
CA GLU A 28 -12.73 -3.90 19.00
C GLU A 28 -13.81 -2.84 18.66
N GLU A 29 -13.81 -1.72 19.39
CA GLU A 29 -14.74 -0.61 19.13
C GLU A 29 -14.39 0.09 17.81
N ILE A 30 -13.09 0.31 17.55
CA ILE A 30 -12.62 0.86 16.27
C ILE A 30 -13.02 -0.09 15.15
N ILE A 31 -12.65 -1.37 15.23
CA ILE A 31 -12.98 -2.37 14.19
C ILE A 31 -14.48 -2.47 13.95
N SER A 32 -15.29 -2.50 15.01
CA SER A 32 -16.75 -2.55 14.90
C SER A 32 -17.32 -1.30 14.22
N SER A 33 -16.78 -0.11 14.51
CA SER A 33 -17.22 1.14 13.88
C SER A 33 -16.90 1.20 12.38
N LEU A 34 -15.83 0.53 11.96
CA LEU A 34 -15.44 0.42 10.55
C LEU A 34 -16.26 -0.62 9.78
N ASP A 35 -17.03 -1.47 10.47
CA ASP A 35 -17.97 -2.44 9.88
C ASP A 35 -19.39 -1.86 9.71
N ALA A 36 -19.48 -0.54 9.50
CA ALA A 36 -20.71 0.18 9.26
C ALA A 36 -20.59 1.07 8.01
N PHE A 37 -21.70 1.25 7.28
CA PHE A 37 -21.70 2.11 6.11
C PHE A 37 -21.57 3.57 6.56
N THR A 38 -20.67 4.30 5.92
CA THR A 38 -20.47 5.73 6.17
C THR A 38 -20.53 6.46 4.83
N PRO A 39 -21.36 7.49 4.64
CA PRO A 39 -21.33 8.31 3.42
C PRO A 39 -19.95 8.93 3.15
N VAL A 40 -19.64 9.23 1.90
CA VAL A 40 -18.41 9.97 1.54
C VAL A 40 -18.73 11.46 1.54
N GLU A 41 -18.25 12.18 2.57
CA GLU A 41 -18.57 13.60 2.80
C GLU A 41 -17.36 14.53 2.59
N SER A 42 -16.16 13.97 2.47
CA SER A 42 -14.92 14.72 2.22
C SER A 42 -13.94 13.88 1.40
N GLU A 43 -12.81 14.46 1.00
CA GLU A 43 -11.72 13.73 0.34
C GLU A 43 -10.76 13.03 1.33
N LYS A 44 -10.86 13.27 2.65
CA LYS A 44 -10.02 12.61 3.66
C LYS A 44 -10.50 11.18 3.94
N ASN A 45 -10.33 10.31 2.95
CA ASN A 45 -10.66 8.89 3.03
C ASN A 45 -9.39 8.04 3.02
N ILE A 46 -9.36 6.98 3.83
CA ILE A 46 -8.35 5.92 3.77
C ILE A 46 -9.04 4.68 3.21
N TRP A 47 -8.82 4.40 1.93
CA TRP A 47 -9.37 3.25 1.22
C TRP A 47 -8.45 2.04 1.36
N ALA A 48 -9.04 0.90 1.68
CA ALA A 48 -8.37 -0.39 1.71
C ALA A 48 -9.35 -1.48 1.25
N TYR A 49 -8.83 -2.68 1.00
CA TYR A 49 -9.65 -3.80 0.56
C TYR A 49 -9.29 -5.09 1.28
N TRP A 50 -10.32 -5.81 1.70
CA TRP A 50 -10.24 -7.20 2.08
C TRP A 50 -11.49 -7.94 1.63
N HIS A 51 -11.33 -8.86 0.68
CA HIS A 51 -12.45 -9.56 0.01
C HIS A 51 -13.53 -10.12 0.95
N SER A 52 -13.15 -10.58 2.14
CA SER A 52 -14.04 -11.17 3.16
C SER A 52 -14.31 -10.24 4.35
N GLY A 53 -14.13 -8.92 4.20
CA GLY A 53 -14.48 -7.92 5.22
C GLY A 53 -13.48 -7.76 6.35
N ILE A 54 -13.56 -6.63 7.05
CA ILE A 54 -12.61 -6.21 8.10
C ILE A 54 -12.46 -7.25 9.23
N LYS A 55 -13.56 -7.88 9.65
CA LYS A 55 -13.58 -8.83 10.77
C LYS A 55 -12.79 -10.11 10.48
N SER A 56 -12.66 -10.50 9.22
CA SER A 56 -11.95 -11.74 8.81
C SER A 56 -10.47 -11.52 8.46
N MET A 57 -9.96 -10.30 8.57
CA MET A 57 -8.54 -10.05 8.37
C MET A 57 -7.68 -10.80 9.40
N PRO A 58 -6.41 -11.13 9.08
CA PRO A 58 -5.42 -11.53 10.06
C PRO A 58 -5.30 -10.49 11.18
N GLY A 59 -4.97 -10.92 12.40
CA GLY A 59 -4.86 -10.04 13.57
C GLY A 59 -3.92 -8.85 13.33
N TRP A 60 -2.77 -9.10 12.73
CA TRP A 60 -1.76 -8.08 12.43
C TRP A 60 -2.26 -7.01 11.44
N CYS A 61 -3.07 -7.40 10.44
CA CYS A 61 -3.74 -6.45 9.54
C CYS A 61 -4.78 -5.59 10.27
N LYS A 62 -5.55 -6.17 11.19
CA LYS A 62 -6.52 -5.40 12.00
C LYS A 62 -5.78 -4.37 12.85
N ARG A 63 -4.68 -4.77 13.50
CA ARG A 63 -3.83 -3.87 14.29
C ARG A 63 -3.27 -2.71 13.46
N ASN A 64 -2.86 -2.97 12.22
CA ASN A 64 -2.46 -1.90 11.29
C ASN A 64 -3.58 -0.90 11.06
N VAL A 65 -4.79 -1.36 10.73
CA VAL A 65 -5.96 -0.48 10.49
C VAL A 65 -6.34 0.32 11.73
N VAL A 66 -6.33 -0.33 12.91
CA VAL A 66 -6.55 0.34 14.19
C VAL A 66 -5.50 1.44 14.42
N ASN A 67 -4.23 1.15 14.13
CA ASN A 67 -3.15 2.13 14.23
C ASN A 67 -3.36 3.32 13.27
N TRP A 68 -3.93 3.12 12.08
CA TRP A 68 -4.29 4.23 11.19
C TRP A 68 -5.30 5.17 11.85
N SER A 69 -6.32 4.63 12.53
CA SER A 69 -7.32 5.42 13.27
C SER A 69 -6.64 6.23 14.37
N ARG A 70 -5.72 5.60 15.12
CA ARG A 70 -4.97 6.25 16.20
C ARG A 70 -4.06 7.37 15.72
N LEU A 71 -3.44 7.20 14.55
CA LEU A 71 -2.44 8.14 14.06
C LEU A 71 -3.04 9.27 13.21
N CYS A 72 -4.11 9.00 12.47
CA CYS A 72 -4.76 9.97 11.58
C CYS A 72 -5.97 10.64 12.25
N GLY A 73 -6.54 9.98 13.26
CA GLY A 73 -7.65 10.51 14.05
C GLY A 73 -8.97 10.61 13.28
N PRO A 74 -10.00 11.20 13.91
CA PRO A 74 -11.35 11.30 13.35
C PRO A 74 -11.45 12.23 12.12
N SER A 75 -10.39 12.96 11.79
CA SER A 75 -10.35 13.78 10.57
C SER A 75 -10.25 12.95 9.29
N TRP A 76 -9.92 11.66 9.41
CA TRP A 76 -9.85 10.70 8.31
C TRP A 76 -10.90 9.61 8.47
N THR A 77 -11.63 9.31 7.40
CA THR A 77 -12.58 8.18 7.38
C THR A 77 -11.92 6.95 6.77
N ILE A 78 -11.75 5.89 7.57
CA ILE A 78 -11.21 4.61 7.10
C ILE A 78 -12.31 3.76 6.49
N ARG A 79 -12.03 3.15 5.34
CA ARG A 79 -12.97 2.35 4.56
C ARG A 79 -12.29 1.07 4.10
N VAL A 80 -12.62 -0.05 4.74
CA VAL A 80 -12.16 -1.37 4.32
C VAL A 80 -13.25 -2.01 3.48
N LEU A 81 -13.11 -1.92 2.16
CA LEU A 81 -14.08 -2.45 1.21
C LEU A 81 -14.00 -3.97 1.10
N ASP A 82 -15.12 -4.60 0.74
CA ASP A 82 -15.22 -6.06 0.61
C ASP A 82 -16.17 -6.51 -0.52
N ASN A 83 -16.18 -7.83 -0.77
CA ASN A 83 -17.07 -8.49 -1.72
C ASN A 83 -18.10 -9.38 -0.99
N ILE A 84 -18.51 -9.04 0.24
CA ILE A 84 -19.54 -9.79 0.94
C ILE A 84 -20.91 -9.26 0.50
N PRO A 85 -21.81 -10.10 -0.06
CA PRO A 85 -23.17 -9.68 -0.37
C PRO A 85 -23.83 -9.00 0.84
N ASP A 86 -24.54 -7.91 0.59
CA ASP A 86 -25.22 -7.09 1.61
C ASP A 86 -24.33 -6.38 2.65
N SER A 87 -23.00 -6.56 2.61
CA SER A 87 -22.08 -5.89 3.52
C SER A 87 -22.27 -4.37 3.47
N PRO A 88 -22.24 -3.67 4.61
CA PRO A 88 -22.20 -2.21 4.64
C PRO A 88 -21.05 -1.63 3.82
N ASN A 89 -19.94 -2.36 3.68
CA ASN A 89 -18.74 -1.96 2.96
C ASN A 89 -18.55 -2.67 1.63
N HIS A 90 -19.60 -3.29 1.08
CA HIS A 90 -19.54 -3.89 -0.25
C HIS A 90 -19.06 -2.85 -1.28
N VAL A 91 -18.07 -3.21 -2.09
CA VAL A 91 -17.41 -2.31 -3.07
C VAL A 91 -18.37 -1.50 -3.93
N LEU A 92 -19.46 -2.14 -4.40
CA LEU A 92 -20.43 -1.49 -5.30
C LEU A 92 -21.31 -0.41 -4.63
N LYS A 93 -21.21 -0.23 -3.31
CA LYS A 93 -21.83 0.91 -2.62
C LYS A 93 -21.06 2.21 -2.81
N TYR A 94 -19.77 2.13 -3.16
CA TYR A 94 -18.88 3.27 -3.32
C TYR A 94 -18.36 3.45 -4.75
N ILE A 95 -18.27 2.36 -5.52
CA ILE A 95 -17.73 2.36 -6.88
C ILE A 95 -18.77 1.78 -7.84
N PRO A 96 -19.18 2.52 -8.89
CA PRO A 96 -20.04 2.01 -9.95
C PRO A 96 -19.46 0.76 -10.64
N ALA A 97 -20.33 -0.19 -10.99
CA ALA A 97 -19.90 -1.46 -11.57
C ALA A 97 -19.23 -1.32 -12.95
N ASP A 98 -19.57 -0.29 -13.72
CA ASP A 98 -19.01 0.00 -15.04
C ASP A 98 -17.57 0.54 -15.00
N MET A 99 -17.09 0.95 -13.81
CA MET A 99 -15.69 1.30 -13.58
C MET A 99 -14.80 0.09 -13.26
N LEU A 100 -15.36 -1.11 -13.16
CA LEU A 100 -14.66 -2.31 -12.73
C LEU A 100 -14.73 -3.39 -13.81
N PRO A 101 -13.77 -4.34 -13.88
CA PRO A 101 -13.83 -5.40 -14.85
C PRO A 101 -15.05 -6.29 -14.58
N GLU A 102 -15.71 -6.75 -15.64
CA GLU A 102 -16.86 -7.65 -15.51
C GLU A 102 -16.53 -8.88 -14.66
N THR A 103 -15.31 -9.42 -14.78
CA THR A 103 -14.86 -10.56 -13.99
C THR A 103 -14.83 -10.29 -12.49
N PHE A 104 -14.53 -9.06 -12.09
CA PHE A 104 -14.59 -8.66 -10.69
C PHE A 104 -16.03 -8.56 -10.21
N VAL A 105 -16.88 -7.86 -10.98
CA VAL A 105 -18.30 -7.64 -10.65
C VAL A 105 -19.06 -8.97 -10.56
N LYS A 106 -18.84 -9.88 -11.51
CA LYS A 106 -19.46 -11.21 -11.57
C LYS A 106 -18.75 -12.26 -10.71
N ARG A 107 -17.63 -11.89 -10.06
CA ARG A 107 -16.82 -12.77 -9.19
C ARG A 107 -16.34 -14.03 -9.91
N THR A 108 -15.92 -13.87 -11.17
CA THR A 108 -15.40 -14.94 -12.03
C THR A 108 -13.89 -14.90 -12.18
N MET A 109 -13.19 -14.13 -11.33
CA MET A 109 -11.73 -14.06 -11.38
C MET A 109 -11.09 -15.39 -10.96
N GLU A 110 -10.01 -15.75 -11.63
CA GLU A 110 -9.28 -16.99 -11.46
C GLU A 110 -7.81 -16.74 -11.12
N GLY A 111 -7.14 -17.76 -10.60
CA GLY A 111 -5.71 -17.75 -10.30
C GLY A 111 -5.37 -17.38 -8.84
N PRO A 112 -4.08 -17.40 -8.48
CA PRO A 112 -3.64 -17.27 -7.09
C PRO A 112 -3.65 -15.83 -6.55
N TYR A 113 -3.79 -14.83 -7.43
CA TYR A 113 -3.60 -13.41 -7.11
C TYR A 113 -4.90 -12.58 -7.16
N THR A 114 -6.07 -13.21 -7.20
CA THR A 114 -7.37 -12.52 -7.35
C THR A 114 -7.57 -11.42 -6.32
N GLY A 115 -7.23 -11.66 -5.05
CA GLY A 115 -7.36 -10.65 -4.00
C GLY A 115 -6.44 -9.43 -4.18
N LYS A 116 -5.30 -9.59 -4.85
CA LYS A 116 -4.35 -8.49 -5.13
C LYS A 116 -4.83 -7.65 -6.31
N HIS A 117 -5.21 -8.31 -7.41
CA HIS A 117 -5.78 -7.61 -8.56
C HIS A 117 -7.12 -6.94 -8.26
N ALA A 118 -7.95 -7.55 -7.39
CA ALA A 118 -9.13 -6.90 -6.86
C ALA A 118 -8.80 -5.56 -6.19
N ALA A 119 -7.80 -5.52 -5.29
CA ALA A 119 -7.35 -4.27 -4.68
C ALA A 119 -6.85 -3.26 -5.72
N ASP A 120 -6.17 -3.72 -6.76
CA ASP A 120 -5.72 -2.86 -7.85
C ASP A 120 -6.90 -2.22 -8.62
N PHE A 121 -7.98 -2.97 -8.91
CA PHE A 121 -9.17 -2.39 -9.55
C PHE A 121 -9.82 -1.27 -8.73
N LEU A 122 -9.82 -1.40 -7.42
CA LEU A 122 -10.47 -0.42 -6.54
C LEU A 122 -9.62 0.83 -6.35
N ARG A 123 -8.29 0.70 -6.41
CA ARG A 123 -7.35 1.79 -6.12
C ARG A 123 -7.58 3.03 -6.98
N GLY A 124 -7.55 2.86 -8.30
CA GLY A 124 -7.77 3.97 -9.23
C GLY A 124 -9.18 4.55 -9.12
N ALA A 125 -10.19 3.68 -9.07
CA ALA A 125 -11.59 4.08 -8.97
C ALA A 125 -11.92 4.87 -7.69
N SER A 126 -11.52 4.37 -6.52
CA SER A 126 -11.74 5.05 -5.23
C SER A 126 -11.13 6.44 -5.22
N LEU A 127 -9.87 6.55 -5.67
CA LEU A 127 -9.14 7.82 -5.69
C LEU A 127 -9.74 8.81 -6.69
N TYR A 128 -10.08 8.36 -7.90
CA TYR A 128 -10.70 9.23 -8.89
C TYR A 128 -12.07 9.74 -8.44
N LEU A 129 -12.93 8.87 -7.90
CA LEU A 129 -14.29 9.25 -7.49
C LEU A 129 -14.34 10.11 -6.23
N HIS A 130 -13.42 9.86 -5.29
CA HIS A 130 -13.58 10.34 -3.91
C HIS A 130 -12.33 10.98 -3.32
N GLY A 131 -11.18 10.90 -3.99
CA GLY A 131 -9.89 11.35 -3.44
C GLY A 131 -9.45 10.55 -2.22
N GLY A 132 -8.43 11.07 -1.56
CA GLY A 132 -7.87 10.52 -0.32
C GLY A 132 -6.63 9.68 -0.56
N VAL A 133 -6.49 8.63 0.24
CA VAL A 133 -5.37 7.69 0.18
C VAL A 133 -5.92 6.29 0.01
N TYR A 134 -5.39 5.55 -0.96
CA TYR A 134 -5.56 4.12 -1.01
C TYR A 134 -4.31 3.45 -0.47
N MET A 135 -4.47 2.53 0.48
CA MET A 135 -3.37 1.80 1.08
C MET A 135 -3.71 0.33 1.35
N ASP A 136 -2.74 -0.55 1.15
CA ASP A 136 -2.85 -1.95 1.53
C ASP A 136 -2.98 -2.11 3.05
N VAL A 137 -3.85 -3.01 3.51
CA VAL A 137 -4.01 -3.36 4.95
C VAL A 137 -2.72 -3.91 5.62
N GLY A 138 -1.74 -4.31 4.80
CA GLY A 138 -0.42 -4.71 5.27
C GLY A 138 0.54 -3.54 5.56
N ILE A 139 0.06 -2.31 5.66
CA ILE A 139 0.89 -1.13 5.94
C ILE A 139 0.83 -0.80 7.43
N LEU A 140 1.97 -0.97 8.10
CA LEU A 140 2.18 -0.41 9.43
C LEU A 140 2.59 1.05 9.26
N LEU A 141 1.69 1.96 9.63
CA LEU A 141 1.89 3.40 9.49
C LEU A 141 2.67 3.96 10.68
N VAL A 142 3.75 4.71 10.41
CA VAL A 142 4.60 5.34 11.42
C VAL A 142 4.37 6.85 11.48
N ARG A 143 3.96 7.46 10.35
CA ARG A 143 3.71 8.89 10.22
C ARG A 143 2.29 9.16 9.72
N SER A 144 1.64 10.20 10.23
CA SER A 144 0.28 10.55 9.78
C SER A 144 0.25 10.94 8.30
N LEU A 145 -0.86 10.66 7.63
CA LEU A 145 -1.04 10.93 6.19
C LEU A 145 -0.91 12.40 5.84
N ASP A 146 -1.35 13.29 6.73
CA ASP A 146 -1.16 14.74 6.60
C ASP A 146 0.32 15.11 6.49
N ARG A 147 1.19 14.49 7.29
CA ARG A 147 2.64 14.73 7.23
C ARG A 147 3.34 14.00 6.09
N ILE A 148 2.79 12.89 5.61
CA ILE A 148 3.37 12.16 4.47
C ILE A 148 3.13 12.95 3.17
N CYS A 149 1.89 13.37 2.93
CA CYS A 149 1.55 14.06 1.68
C CYS A 149 0.28 14.91 1.73
N TRP A 150 -0.70 14.58 2.57
CA TRP A 150 -2.03 15.15 2.39
C TRP A 150 -2.10 16.66 2.65
N ALA A 151 -1.29 17.19 3.57
CA ALA A 151 -1.20 18.64 3.76
C ALA A 151 -0.72 19.35 2.48
N THR A 152 0.18 18.74 1.72
CA THR A 152 0.66 19.26 0.43
C THR A 152 -0.38 19.12 -0.67
N LEU A 153 -1.16 18.03 -0.67
CA LEU A 153 -2.19 17.82 -1.71
C LEU A 153 -3.42 18.70 -1.48
N ALA A 154 -3.81 18.90 -0.23
CA ALA A 154 -4.99 19.70 0.14
C ALA A 154 -4.73 21.22 0.16
N ASP A 155 -3.49 21.66 -0.08
CA ASP A 155 -3.14 23.07 -0.21
C ASP A 155 -3.39 23.53 -1.65
N ASP A 156 -4.39 24.39 -1.86
CA ASP A 156 -4.75 24.90 -3.19
C ASP A 156 -3.62 25.72 -3.87
N SER A 157 -2.60 26.14 -3.12
CA SER A 157 -1.40 26.80 -3.67
C SER A 157 -0.32 25.83 -4.14
N SER A 158 -0.41 24.56 -3.72
CA SER A 158 0.49 23.50 -4.15
C SER A 158 0.10 23.02 -5.55
N PRO A 159 1.07 22.85 -6.47
CA PRO A 159 0.78 22.24 -7.76
C PRO A 159 0.55 20.72 -7.64
N ARG A 160 0.79 20.11 -6.48
CA ARG A 160 0.80 18.65 -6.35
C ARG A 160 -0.61 18.12 -6.08
N ASN A 161 -1.10 17.24 -6.95
CA ASN A 161 -2.42 16.60 -6.81
C ASN A 161 -2.35 15.12 -6.45
N VAL A 162 -1.19 14.48 -6.68
CA VAL A 162 -0.98 13.04 -6.46
C VAL A 162 0.30 12.83 -5.67
N ALA A 163 0.33 11.85 -4.78
CA ALA A 163 1.56 11.44 -4.09
C ALA A 163 1.75 9.92 -4.12
N VAL A 164 2.96 9.49 -4.49
CA VAL A 164 3.28 8.08 -4.68
C VAL A 164 4.72 7.74 -4.24
N PRO A 165 4.94 6.51 -3.75
CA PRO A 165 6.28 6.03 -3.49
C PRO A 165 7.01 5.71 -4.80
N HIS A 166 8.12 6.40 -5.03
CA HIS A 166 9.04 6.20 -6.14
C HIS A 166 9.99 5.05 -5.88
N MET A 167 10.02 4.04 -6.76
CA MET A 167 10.99 2.96 -6.68
C MET A 167 12.23 3.27 -7.50
N TYR A 168 12.06 3.48 -8.81
CA TYR A 168 13.14 3.81 -9.73
C TYR A 168 12.56 4.31 -11.06
N ASN A 169 13.29 5.17 -11.78
CA ASN A 169 12.83 5.76 -13.04
C ASN A 169 11.43 6.38 -12.91
N VAL A 170 10.40 5.81 -13.54
CA VAL A 170 8.99 6.22 -13.41
C VAL A 170 8.12 5.12 -12.78
N PHE A 171 8.73 4.09 -12.19
CA PHE A 171 8.04 3.00 -11.51
C PHE A 171 7.76 3.39 -10.06
N LEU A 172 6.51 3.22 -9.65
CA LEU A 172 6.07 3.42 -8.28
C LEU A 172 5.87 2.09 -7.55
N ALA A 173 5.67 2.16 -6.24
CA ALA A 173 5.13 1.06 -5.45
C ALA A 173 3.64 1.32 -5.14
N ASN A 174 2.73 0.56 -5.74
CA ASN A 174 1.29 0.87 -5.73
C ASN A 174 0.58 0.53 -4.41
N HIS A 175 1.28 0.01 -3.41
CA HIS A 175 0.69 -0.27 -2.10
C HIS A 175 0.18 0.98 -1.39
N PHE A 176 0.64 2.17 -1.79
CA PHE A 176 0.19 3.47 -1.32
C PHE A 176 0.05 4.42 -2.51
N VAL A 177 -1.12 5.05 -2.67
CA VAL A 177 -1.33 6.15 -3.62
C VAL A 177 -2.29 7.14 -2.98
N ALA A 178 -1.94 8.42 -3.00
CA ALA A 178 -2.80 9.51 -2.56
C ALA A 178 -3.15 10.41 -3.73
N SER A 179 -4.39 10.90 -3.81
CA SER A 179 -4.82 11.80 -4.87
C SER A 179 -5.95 12.72 -4.44
N ARG A 180 -6.01 13.91 -5.04
CA ARG A 180 -7.23 14.71 -5.10
C ARG A 180 -8.31 13.99 -5.92
N LYS A 181 -9.57 14.24 -5.57
CA LYS A 181 -10.73 13.73 -6.33
C LYS A 181 -10.72 14.27 -7.76
N GLY A 182 -11.10 13.44 -8.72
CA GLY A 182 -11.24 13.82 -10.13
C GLY A 182 -9.91 13.99 -10.87
N ASP A 183 -8.79 13.56 -10.28
CA ASP A 183 -7.47 13.74 -10.88
C ASP A 183 -7.38 13.09 -12.28
N PRO A 184 -6.94 13.86 -13.31
CA PRO A 184 -6.94 13.39 -14.70
C PRO A 184 -5.91 12.28 -14.97
N PHE A 185 -4.81 12.23 -14.22
CA PHE A 185 -3.80 11.19 -14.35
C PHE A 185 -4.30 9.90 -13.72
N ILE A 186 -4.90 9.96 -12.52
CA ILE A 186 -5.51 8.79 -11.86
C ILE A 186 -6.63 8.18 -12.71
N LYS A 187 -7.46 9.01 -13.36
CA LYS A 187 -8.50 8.54 -14.30
C LYS A 187 -7.90 7.65 -15.39
N ARG A 188 -6.90 8.17 -16.11
CA ARG A 188 -6.23 7.45 -17.21
C ARG A 188 -5.52 6.20 -16.72
N TRP A 189 -4.91 6.26 -15.54
CA TRP A 189 -4.24 5.11 -14.94
C TRP A 189 -5.21 3.98 -14.64
N HIS A 190 -6.36 4.33 -14.08
CA HIS A 190 -7.45 3.39 -13.84
C HIS A 190 -7.99 2.82 -15.15
N GLU A 191 -8.36 3.67 -16.11
CA GLU A 191 -8.93 3.27 -17.39
C GLU A 191 -7.99 2.34 -18.19
N LEU A 192 -6.69 2.65 -18.23
CA LEU A 192 -5.70 1.79 -18.87
C LEU A 192 -5.64 0.42 -18.21
N PHE A 193 -5.63 0.34 -16.88
CA PHE A 193 -5.60 -0.94 -16.19
C PHE A 193 -6.87 -1.75 -16.42
N ILE A 194 -8.05 -1.12 -16.40
CA ILE A 194 -9.32 -1.78 -16.70
C ILE A 194 -9.37 -2.27 -18.15
N HIS A 195 -8.85 -1.49 -19.09
CA HIS A 195 -8.75 -1.89 -20.50
C HIS A 195 -7.97 -3.20 -20.66
N LEU A 196 -6.83 -3.35 -19.98
CA LEU A 196 -6.04 -4.57 -20.04
C LEU A 196 -6.78 -5.81 -19.50
N TRP A 197 -7.77 -5.62 -18.63
CA TRP A 197 -8.59 -6.68 -18.05
C TRP A 197 -9.88 -6.96 -18.83
N ALA A 198 -10.15 -6.23 -19.92
CA ALA A 198 -11.33 -6.46 -20.75
C ALA A 198 -11.36 -7.89 -21.28
N ASN A 199 -12.48 -8.59 -21.09
CA ASN A 199 -12.71 -9.97 -21.51
C ASN A 199 -11.72 -11.01 -20.92
N ARG A 200 -11.18 -10.76 -19.72
CA ARG A 200 -10.28 -11.69 -19.02
C ARG A 200 -10.85 -12.14 -17.68
N THR A 201 -10.44 -13.34 -17.24
CA THR A 201 -10.70 -13.87 -15.88
C THR A 201 -9.44 -13.95 -15.03
N SER A 202 -8.24 -13.85 -15.63
CA SER A 202 -6.96 -13.88 -14.92
C SER A 202 -5.97 -12.88 -15.53
N HIS A 203 -4.84 -12.66 -14.84
CA HIS A 203 -3.79 -11.75 -15.31
C HIS A 203 -3.00 -12.30 -16.51
N THR A 204 -3.15 -13.59 -16.81
CA THR A 204 -2.36 -14.27 -17.85
C THR A 204 -2.55 -13.60 -19.21
N GLY A 205 -1.43 -13.30 -19.86
CA GLY A 205 -1.38 -12.68 -21.17
C GLY A 205 -1.62 -11.17 -21.15
N ILE A 206 -1.74 -10.53 -19.98
CA ILE A 206 -1.71 -9.05 -19.89
C ILE A 206 -0.34 -8.54 -20.32
N GLY A 207 0.72 -9.28 -19.98
CA GLY A 207 2.09 -8.90 -20.30
C GLY A 207 2.24 -8.68 -21.81
N SER A 208 1.66 -9.55 -22.63
CA SER A 208 1.75 -9.49 -24.10
C SER A 208 1.00 -8.35 -24.79
N ASP A 209 0.30 -7.49 -24.04
CA ASP A 209 -0.42 -6.35 -24.63
C ASP A 209 0.56 -5.30 -25.19
N PRO A 210 0.37 -4.79 -26.43
CA PRO A 210 1.25 -3.77 -27.02
C PRO A 210 1.42 -2.51 -26.15
N LEU A 211 0.43 -2.16 -25.32
CA LEU A 211 0.52 -1.01 -24.41
C LEU A 211 1.58 -1.22 -23.32
N LEU A 212 1.96 -2.46 -23.04
CA LEU A 212 2.97 -2.84 -22.04
C LEU A 212 4.31 -3.27 -22.66
N GLU A 213 4.48 -3.26 -23.98
CA GLU A 213 5.68 -3.75 -24.68
C GLU A 213 7.00 -3.16 -24.12
N PHE A 214 6.98 -1.89 -23.72
CA PHE A 214 8.14 -1.21 -23.12
C PHE A 214 8.64 -1.83 -21.80
N ALA A 215 7.82 -2.65 -21.14
CA ALA A 215 8.09 -3.26 -19.85
C ALA A 215 8.43 -4.77 -19.95
N ILE A 216 7.95 -5.48 -20.97
CA ILE A 216 8.01 -6.96 -21.08
C ILE A 216 9.44 -7.52 -21.12
N ASN A 217 10.36 -6.83 -21.79
CA ASN A 217 11.73 -7.30 -21.99
C ASN A 217 12.70 -6.87 -20.87
N LYS A 218 12.18 -6.31 -19.78
CA LYS A 218 13.01 -5.89 -18.66
C LYS A 218 13.22 -7.06 -17.71
N ASP A 219 14.45 -7.31 -17.31
CA ASP A 219 14.75 -8.17 -16.18
C ASP A 219 14.62 -7.37 -14.86
N TYR A 220 15.04 -7.98 -13.74
CA TYR A 220 15.04 -7.31 -12.44
C TYR A 220 16.22 -6.33 -12.24
N SER A 221 17.04 -6.05 -13.27
CA SER A 221 18.26 -5.24 -13.12
C SER A 221 17.98 -3.83 -12.62
N GLY A 222 16.93 -3.17 -13.12
CA GLY A 222 16.55 -1.82 -12.69
C GLY A 222 16.20 -1.77 -11.19
N ALA A 223 15.42 -2.74 -10.72
CA ALA A 223 15.07 -2.85 -9.31
C ALA A 223 16.31 -3.18 -8.45
N ASN A 224 17.11 -4.16 -8.88
CA ASN A 224 18.34 -4.59 -8.19
C ASN A 224 19.37 -3.47 -8.06
N ALA A 225 19.58 -2.68 -9.13
CA ALA A 225 20.49 -1.54 -9.14
C ALA A 225 20.04 -0.41 -8.19
N ASN A 226 18.76 -0.37 -7.84
CA ASN A 226 18.18 0.58 -6.89
C ASN A 226 17.93 -0.04 -5.51
N GLY A 227 18.57 -1.17 -5.21
CA GLY A 227 18.57 -1.79 -3.88
C GLY A 227 17.39 -2.72 -3.58
N TYR A 228 16.45 -2.89 -4.50
CA TYR A 228 15.34 -3.84 -4.34
C TYR A 228 15.81 -5.25 -4.68
N LYS A 229 15.93 -6.11 -3.67
CA LYS A 229 16.47 -7.47 -3.83
C LYS A 229 15.43 -8.55 -3.54
N PHE A 230 14.26 -8.42 -4.16
CA PHE A 230 13.21 -9.43 -4.06
C PHE A 230 13.67 -10.76 -4.67
N ASP A 231 13.39 -11.86 -3.97
CA ASP A 231 13.79 -13.21 -4.34
C ASP A 231 12.66 -13.95 -5.07
N PHE A 232 12.21 -13.41 -6.19
CA PHE A 232 11.09 -13.99 -6.94
C PHE A 232 11.34 -15.46 -7.35
N ALA A 233 10.31 -16.30 -7.20
CA ALA A 233 10.31 -17.73 -7.51
C ALA A 233 9.61 -18.07 -8.84
N VAL A 234 9.04 -17.06 -9.50
CA VAL A 234 8.32 -17.20 -10.77
C VAL A 234 9.08 -16.52 -11.90
N GLU A 235 8.73 -16.88 -13.14
CA GLU A 235 9.26 -16.22 -14.33
C GLU A 235 8.99 -14.71 -14.31
N PRO A 236 9.92 -13.87 -14.84
CA PRO A 236 9.74 -12.42 -14.87
C PRO A 236 8.39 -11.96 -15.43
N ILE A 237 7.91 -12.60 -16.49
CA ILE A 237 6.61 -12.27 -17.09
C ILE A 237 5.46 -12.37 -16.10
N THR A 238 5.45 -13.40 -15.23
CA THR A 238 4.43 -13.56 -14.19
C THR A 238 4.48 -12.42 -13.18
N VAL A 239 5.67 -11.94 -12.82
CA VAL A 239 5.82 -10.77 -11.93
C VAL A 239 5.33 -9.50 -12.63
N TYR A 240 5.61 -9.31 -13.92
CA TYR A 240 5.13 -8.15 -14.66
C TYR A 240 3.61 -8.12 -14.79
N GLU A 241 2.98 -9.25 -15.07
CA GLU A 241 1.53 -9.37 -15.10
C GLU A 241 0.91 -9.14 -13.71
N TYR A 242 1.55 -9.67 -12.67
CA TYR A 242 1.18 -9.40 -11.29
C TYR A 242 1.26 -7.90 -10.96
N LEU A 243 2.25 -7.20 -11.50
CA LEU A 243 2.49 -5.76 -11.33
C LEU A 243 1.93 -4.90 -12.47
N ALA A 244 0.98 -5.39 -13.26
CA ALA A 244 0.52 -4.70 -14.46
C ALA A 244 -0.01 -3.28 -14.19
N GLN A 245 -0.62 -3.04 -13.01
CA GLN A 245 -1.03 -1.69 -12.61
C GLN A 245 0.17 -0.73 -12.46
N VAL A 246 1.30 -1.20 -11.95
CA VAL A 246 2.54 -0.41 -11.86
C VAL A 246 3.10 -0.14 -13.28
N ALA A 247 3.01 -1.11 -14.18
CA ALA A 247 3.40 -0.93 -15.58
C ALA A 247 2.50 0.11 -16.29
N CYS A 248 1.19 0.09 -16.04
CA CYS A 248 0.26 1.11 -16.54
C CYS A 248 0.68 2.52 -16.12
N TRP A 249 1.06 2.69 -14.84
CA TRP A 249 1.57 3.97 -14.34
C TRP A 249 2.82 4.43 -15.08
N ALA A 250 3.81 3.53 -15.20
CA ALA A 250 5.07 3.82 -15.89
C ALA A 250 4.84 4.15 -17.37
N ARG A 251 3.85 3.51 -18.02
CA ARG A 251 3.44 3.82 -19.40
C ARG A 251 2.96 5.26 -19.52
N LEU A 252 2.04 5.68 -18.65
CA LEU A 252 1.48 7.02 -18.68
C LEU A 252 2.55 8.09 -18.44
N CYS A 253 3.46 7.88 -17.49
CA CYS A 253 4.57 8.82 -17.26
C CYS A 253 5.50 9.03 -18.48
N LYS A 254 5.35 8.22 -19.54
CA LYS A 254 6.13 8.28 -20.79
C LYS A 254 5.30 8.79 -21.99
N LEU A 255 4.07 9.25 -21.76
CA LEU A 255 3.19 9.75 -22.81
C LEU A 255 3.15 11.28 -22.79
N GLU A 256 3.69 11.89 -23.84
CA GLU A 256 3.55 13.33 -24.10
C GLU A 256 2.15 13.69 -24.61
N ASP A 257 1.40 12.71 -25.11
CA ASP A 257 -0.02 12.83 -25.45
C ASP A 257 -0.73 11.50 -25.16
N ALA A 258 -1.77 11.54 -24.32
CA ALA A 258 -2.62 10.40 -24.00
C ALA A 258 -3.69 10.09 -25.06
N GLY A 259 -3.69 10.79 -26.19
CA GLY A 259 -4.68 10.69 -27.28
C GLY A 259 -5.76 11.77 -27.24
N ASP A 260 -5.71 12.67 -26.26
CA ASP A 260 -6.65 13.77 -26.05
C ASP A 260 -5.94 15.12 -25.80
N GLY A 261 -4.63 15.20 -26.12
CA GLY A 261 -3.80 16.38 -25.91
C GLY A 261 -3.27 16.53 -24.48
N PHE A 262 -3.58 15.60 -23.57
CA PHE A 262 -3.04 15.64 -22.21
C PHE A 262 -1.66 14.97 -22.14
N SER A 263 -0.65 15.74 -21.75
CA SER A 263 0.70 15.24 -21.49
C SER A 263 0.79 14.63 -20.09
N CYS A 264 0.71 13.30 -20.03
CA CYS A 264 0.94 12.56 -18.80
C CYS A 264 2.40 12.66 -18.33
N ALA A 265 3.35 12.84 -19.26
CA ALA A 265 4.76 13.02 -18.96
C ALA A 265 5.01 14.34 -18.21
N ASP A 266 4.50 15.47 -18.72
CA ASP A 266 4.62 16.77 -18.04
C ASP A 266 3.86 16.76 -16.71
N TYR A 267 2.66 16.16 -16.70
CA TYR A 267 1.90 16.01 -15.47
C TYR A 267 2.66 15.26 -14.37
N ALA A 268 3.37 14.19 -14.75
CA ALA A 268 4.17 13.41 -13.81
C ALA A 268 5.31 14.22 -13.18
N VAL A 269 5.87 15.19 -13.90
CA VAL A 269 6.92 16.09 -13.40
C VAL A 269 6.33 17.17 -12.49
N ASP A 270 5.23 17.78 -12.91
CA ASP A 270 4.74 19.03 -12.31
C ASP A 270 3.73 18.81 -11.17
N HIS A 271 2.96 17.72 -11.23
CA HIS A 271 1.80 17.53 -10.35
C HIS A 271 1.90 16.30 -9.43
N ILE A 272 2.91 15.46 -9.60
CA ILE A 272 3.10 14.27 -8.75
C ILE A 272 4.20 14.50 -7.73
N LEU A 273 3.86 14.32 -6.45
CA LEU A 273 4.80 14.26 -5.33
C LEU A 273 5.39 12.85 -5.22
N TRP A 274 6.63 12.71 -5.68
CA TRP A 274 7.40 11.48 -5.58
C TRP A 274 8.22 11.44 -4.29
N TYR A 275 8.15 10.35 -3.54
CA TYR A 275 9.00 10.15 -2.35
C TYR A 275 9.71 8.80 -2.38
N ASN A 276 10.88 8.70 -1.74
CA ASN A 276 11.73 7.51 -1.83
C ASN A 276 11.06 6.29 -1.21
N SER A 277 10.65 5.32 -2.02
CA SER A 277 9.88 4.17 -1.55
C SER A 277 10.72 3.24 -0.67
N LEU A 278 11.98 2.97 -1.01
CA LEU A 278 12.81 2.01 -0.28
C LEU A 278 13.01 2.44 1.18
N ASN A 279 13.42 3.70 1.40
CA ASN A 279 13.68 4.21 2.73
C ASN A 279 12.40 4.53 3.51
N GLU A 280 11.34 4.98 2.84
CA GLU A 280 10.13 5.43 3.53
C GLU A 280 9.14 4.29 3.82
N ASN A 281 9.18 3.20 3.04
CA ASN A 281 8.20 2.11 3.13
C ASN A 281 8.77 0.74 3.50
N TRP A 282 10.07 0.48 3.31
CA TRP A 282 10.69 -0.81 3.63
C TRP A 282 11.92 -0.65 4.54
N PRO A 283 11.82 0.08 5.67
CA PRO A 283 12.97 0.31 6.54
C PRO A 283 13.62 -0.98 7.05
N ALA A 284 12.84 -2.01 7.41
CA ALA A 284 13.40 -3.26 7.90
C ALA A 284 14.27 -3.94 6.83
N GLU A 285 13.79 -4.02 5.59
CA GLU A 285 14.50 -4.65 4.49
C GLU A 285 15.81 -3.94 4.15
N THR A 286 15.89 -2.62 4.37
CA THR A 286 17.16 -1.89 4.21
C THR A 286 18.22 -2.20 5.27
N VAL A 287 17.84 -2.85 6.38
CA VAL A 287 18.74 -3.21 7.47
C VAL A 287 19.07 -4.70 7.46
N VAL A 288 18.06 -5.56 7.35
CA VAL A 288 18.20 -7.02 7.49
C VAL A 288 17.95 -7.79 6.19
N GLY A 289 17.76 -7.07 5.08
CA GLY A 289 17.52 -7.64 3.75
C GLY A 289 16.06 -8.02 3.50
N PHE A 290 15.77 -8.43 2.27
CA PHE A 290 14.41 -8.68 1.76
C PHE A 290 13.83 -10.05 2.12
N GLY A 291 14.55 -10.88 2.88
CA GLY A 291 14.05 -12.17 3.35
C GLY A 291 13.06 -11.99 4.50
N GLY A 292 11.81 -12.46 4.33
CA GLY A 292 10.76 -12.27 5.33
C GLY A 292 11.10 -12.87 6.70
N GLN A 293 11.82 -13.99 6.73
CA GLN A 293 12.29 -14.61 7.98
C GLN A 293 13.25 -13.72 8.76
N ASN A 294 14.12 -12.96 8.08
CA ASN A 294 15.05 -12.06 8.74
C ASN A 294 14.27 -10.96 9.47
N VAL A 295 13.32 -10.34 8.77
CA VAL A 295 12.46 -9.31 9.36
C VAL A 295 11.64 -9.88 10.52
N PHE A 296 11.07 -11.07 10.35
CA PHE A 296 10.31 -11.75 11.40
C PHE A 296 11.16 -11.97 12.65
N ASN A 297 12.32 -12.62 12.53
CA ASN A 297 13.20 -12.89 13.66
C ASN A 297 13.60 -11.59 14.39
N THR A 298 13.90 -10.54 13.62
CA THR A 298 14.25 -9.23 14.17
C THR A 298 13.08 -8.58 14.91
N LEU A 299 11.87 -8.58 14.36
CA LEU A 299 10.70 -7.96 15.00
C LEU A 299 10.13 -8.80 16.16
N CYS A 300 10.39 -10.12 16.18
CA CYS A 300 10.05 -11.01 17.29
C CYS A 300 11.07 -10.96 18.45
N THR A 301 12.14 -10.18 18.33
CA THR A 301 13.16 -10.09 19.38
C THR A 301 12.56 -9.50 20.65
N ARG A 302 12.66 -10.23 21.76
CA ARG A 302 12.10 -9.78 23.03
C ARG A 302 12.85 -8.56 23.56
N LEU A 303 12.12 -7.66 24.21
CA LEU A 303 12.67 -6.45 24.81
C LEU A 303 13.63 -6.71 25.99
N ASP A 304 13.54 -7.89 26.62
CA ASP A 304 14.41 -8.35 27.69
C ASP A 304 15.56 -9.25 27.20
N ALA A 305 15.75 -9.38 25.89
CA ALA A 305 16.93 -10.03 25.33
C ALA A 305 18.20 -9.24 25.69
N ASP A 306 19.35 -9.93 25.70
CA ASP A 306 20.65 -9.32 25.99
C ASP A 306 20.93 -8.16 25.01
N PRO A 307 21.08 -6.91 25.48
CA PRO A 307 21.37 -5.76 24.63
C PRO A 307 22.65 -5.91 23.80
N GLU A 308 23.58 -6.76 24.24
CA GLU A 308 24.82 -7.03 23.52
C GLU A 308 24.70 -8.12 22.44
N SER A 309 23.58 -8.83 22.39
CA SER A 309 23.30 -9.83 21.36
C SER A 309 23.15 -9.20 19.97
N GLU A 310 23.53 -9.96 18.94
CA GLU A 310 23.38 -9.51 17.55
C GLU A 310 21.91 -9.34 17.17
N GLU A 311 21.03 -10.17 17.71
CA GLU A 311 19.58 -10.10 17.52
C GLU A 311 19.02 -8.78 18.06
N TYR A 312 19.35 -8.42 19.30
CA TYR A 312 18.89 -7.16 19.90
C TYR A 312 19.41 -5.95 19.14
N LYS A 313 20.71 -5.94 18.78
CA LYS A 313 21.30 -4.85 18.00
C LYS A 313 20.62 -4.67 16.64
N ALA A 314 20.29 -5.77 15.96
CA ALA A 314 19.53 -5.73 14.72
C ALA A 314 18.11 -5.18 14.93
N ALA A 315 17.39 -5.65 15.95
CA ALA A 315 16.04 -5.20 16.29
C ALA A 315 16.01 -3.72 16.64
N TYR A 316 16.92 -3.28 17.50
CA TYR A 316 17.12 -1.88 17.86
C TYR A 316 17.31 -1.02 16.61
N LYS A 317 18.21 -1.42 15.71
CA LYS A 317 18.48 -0.68 14.48
C LYS A 317 17.27 -0.63 13.55
N VAL A 318 16.52 -1.73 13.40
CA VAL A 318 15.31 -1.77 12.56
C VAL A 318 14.22 -0.85 13.12
N VAL A 319 13.87 -1.00 14.40
CA VAL A 319 12.78 -0.25 15.02
C VAL A 319 13.08 1.25 15.02
N TRP A 320 14.26 1.66 15.49
CA TRP A 320 14.57 3.08 15.56
C TRP A 320 14.77 3.72 14.21
N ARG A 321 15.28 2.99 13.20
CA ARG A 321 15.30 3.48 11.82
C ARG A 321 13.88 3.71 11.29
N ALA A 322 12.98 2.75 11.47
CA ALA A 322 11.60 2.88 11.00
C ALA A 322 10.92 4.10 11.64
N LEU A 323 11.08 4.27 12.95
CA LEU A 323 10.49 5.41 13.68
C LEU A 323 11.08 6.76 13.25
N THR A 324 12.40 6.87 13.10
CA THR A 324 13.08 8.15 12.86
C THR A 324 13.16 8.56 11.39
N ARG A 325 13.22 7.59 10.46
CA ARG A 325 13.59 7.84 9.04
C ARG A 325 12.60 7.29 8.02
N SER A 326 11.42 6.84 8.44
CA SER A 326 10.42 6.28 7.54
C SER A 326 9.00 6.79 7.83
N CYS A 327 8.12 6.57 6.86
CA CYS A 327 6.70 6.89 6.97
C CYS A 327 5.87 5.64 7.32
N MET A 328 6.33 4.46 6.90
CA MET A 328 5.64 3.20 7.11
C MET A 328 6.58 1.98 6.99
N GLN A 329 6.10 0.82 7.42
CA GLN A 329 6.63 -0.49 7.04
C GLN A 329 5.57 -1.23 6.21
N LYS A 330 5.87 -1.48 4.94
CA LYS A 330 5.04 -2.26 4.04
C LYS A 330 5.33 -3.74 4.28
N VAL A 331 4.33 -4.45 4.75
CA VAL A 331 4.36 -5.90 4.93
C VAL A 331 3.62 -6.57 3.78
N SER A 332 4.32 -7.49 3.13
CA SER A 332 3.84 -8.25 1.99
C SER A 332 3.49 -9.67 2.41
N ARG A 333 2.42 -10.21 1.81
CA ARG A 333 2.16 -11.65 1.83
C ARG A 333 2.87 -12.34 0.67
N SER A 334 2.80 -11.83 -0.57
CA SER A 334 3.54 -12.37 -1.73
C SER A 334 3.36 -13.89 -1.95
N LYS A 335 2.11 -14.39 -1.88
CA LYS A 335 1.81 -15.83 -1.99
C LYS A 335 2.42 -16.40 -3.25
N GLN A 336 3.21 -17.48 -3.15
CA GLN A 336 3.75 -18.18 -4.32
C GLN A 336 4.57 -17.30 -5.29
N LEU A 337 4.98 -16.10 -4.88
CA LEU A 337 5.71 -15.16 -5.72
C LEU A 337 7.20 -15.14 -5.39
N THR A 338 7.57 -15.36 -4.12
CA THR A 338 8.95 -15.35 -3.61
C THR A 338 9.43 -16.75 -3.23
N LYS A 339 10.75 -16.95 -3.24
CA LYS A 339 11.39 -18.22 -2.85
C LYS A 339 11.32 -18.44 -1.35
N THR A 340 11.54 -17.37 -0.58
CA THR A 340 11.41 -17.37 0.87
C THR A 340 10.02 -16.86 1.30
N PRO A 341 9.48 -17.32 2.44
CA PRO A 341 8.24 -16.78 2.98
C PRO A 341 8.37 -15.29 3.26
N ALA A 342 7.41 -14.49 2.79
CA ALA A 342 7.33 -13.09 3.17
C ALA A 342 6.82 -12.93 4.61
N LEU A 343 7.17 -11.83 5.26
CA LEU A 343 6.80 -11.55 6.65
C LEU A 343 5.30 -11.74 6.93
N GLY A 344 4.43 -11.30 6.02
CA GLY A 344 2.98 -11.43 6.22
C GLY A 344 2.51 -12.89 6.29
N TYR A 345 3.18 -13.84 5.62
CA TYR A 345 2.87 -15.27 5.78
C TYR A 345 3.30 -15.78 7.15
N LEU A 346 4.48 -15.37 7.58
CA LEU A 346 5.01 -15.78 8.88
C LEU A 346 4.11 -15.29 10.02
N TRP A 347 3.57 -14.07 9.91
CA TRP A 347 2.58 -13.56 10.87
C TRP A 347 1.20 -14.19 10.73
N ASP A 348 0.76 -14.58 9.52
CA ASP A 348 -0.47 -15.35 9.34
C ASP A 348 -0.39 -16.71 10.08
N GLU A 349 0.80 -17.32 10.14
CA GLU A 349 1.05 -18.62 10.82
C GLU A 349 1.39 -18.50 12.32
N ASN A 350 1.73 -17.30 12.80
CA ASN A 350 2.16 -17.06 14.19
C ASN A 350 1.37 -15.88 14.78
N ASP A 351 0.08 -16.10 15.02
CA ASP A 351 -0.85 -15.09 15.54
C ASP A 351 -0.49 -14.69 16.99
N SER A 352 0.42 -13.71 17.13
CA SER A 352 0.97 -13.07 18.35
C SER A 352 2.45 -12.66 18.18
N ALA A 353 3.12 -13.12 17.12
CA ALA A 353 4.53 -12.82 16.88
C ALA A 353 4.77 -11.39 16.35
N ASP A 354 3.71 -10.61 16.13
CA ASP A 354 3.77 -9.22 15.69
C ASP A 354 3.51 -8.21 16.83
N CYS A 355 3.42 -8.66 18.08
CA CYS A 355 3.13 -7.84 19.26
C CYS A 355 4.03 -8.09 20.47
#